data_AF-A0A925EH74-F1
#
_entry.id   AF-A0A925EH74-F1
#
_cell.length_a   1.000
_cell.length_b   1.000
_cell.length_c   1.000
_cell.angle_alpha   90.00
_cell.angle_beta   90.00
_cell.angle_gamma   90.00
#
_symmetry.space_group_name_H-M   'P 1'
#
loop_
_entity.id
_entity.type
_entity.pdbx_description
1 polymer ?
#
loop_
_entity_poly.entity_id
_entity_poly.type
_entity_poly.pdbx_seq_one_letter_code
_entity_poly.pdbx_strand_id
1 'polypeptide(L)'
;MKQKFLLVISILIIATLSACGGSAEPTMSADDISNTAIANAWVSITQTQAAMPTNTPVPPTLTFTPQPTFTFVPTQPILPTLTPAAVVAATQGECDQPPPAQPLGELINVEFENHSEGIVNLAFGMNSPNAKKECVTYSYVLGKASNTAAKILGGCYWGYGWITGDKPSVARSGSVILCMKDPNVTYHIEITKESINFK
;
A
#
# COMPACT_ATOMS: atom_id res chain seq x y z
N MET A 1 40.42 30.02 -42.17
CA MET A 1 39.99 28.96 -41.23
C MET A 1 38.84 29.35 -40.29
N LYS A 2 38.56 30.64 -40.02
CA LYS A 2 37.53 31.05 -39.04
C LYS A 2 36.07 30.89 -39.51
N GLN A 3 35.79 30.99 -40.81
CA GLN A 3 34.42 30.95 -41.35
C GLN A 3 33.82 29.53 -41.44
N LYS A 4 34.65 28.53 -41.75
CA LYS A 4 34.23 27.11 -41.80
C LYS A 4 33.95 26.55 -40.39
N PHE A 5 34.66 27.05 -39.38
CA PHE A 5 34.47 26.62 -37.99
C PHE A 5 33.16 27.16 -37.40
N LEU A 6 32.78 28.40 -37.74
CA LEU A 6 31.50 29.00 -37.31
C LEU A 6 30.29 28.28 -37.91
N LEU A 7 30.36 27.83 -39.16
CA LEU A 7 29.28 27.07 -39.81
C LEU A 7 29.04 25.70 -39.14
N VAL A 8 30.10 25.01 -38.71
CA VAL A 8 29.98 23.71 -38.03
C VAL A 8 29.35 23.86 -36.64
N ILE A 9 29.71 24.92 -35.90
CA ILE A 9 29.11 25.21 -34.59
C ILE A 9 27.63 25.56 -34.73
N SER A 10 27.25 26.33 -35.75
CA SER A 10 25.85 26.71 -35.98
C SER A 10 24.96 25.51 -36.32
N ILE A 11 25.46 24.54 -37.08
CA ILE A 11 24.71 23.32 -37.43
C ILE A 11 24.55 22.41 -36.19
N LEU A 12 25.56 22.34 -35.32
CA LEU A 12 25.52 21.55 -34.10
C LEU A 12 24.45 22.07 -33.13
N ILE A 13 24.32 23.40 -33.00
CA ILE A 13 23.32 24.02 -32.11
C ILE A 13 21.90 23.72 -32.62
N ILE A 14 21.64 23.86 -33.92
CA ILE A 14 20.31 23.59 -34.49
C ILE A 14 19.94 22.10 -34.36
N ALA A 15 20.91 21.19 -34.52
CA ALA A 15 20.70 19.75 -34.33
C ALA A 15 20.37 19.38 -32.87
N THR A 16 20.94 20.08 -31.88
CA THR A 16 20.61 19.85 -30.47
C THR A 16 19.23 20.37 -30.05
N LEU A 17 18.68 21.39 -30.74
CA LEU A 17 17.32 21.87 -30.46
C LEU A 17 16.23 20.96 -31.06
N SER A 18 16.50 20.26 -32.16
CA SER A 18 15.54 19.30 -32.74
C SER A 18 15.36 18.01 -31.94
N ALA A 19 16.24 17.72 -30.96
CA ALA A 19 16.11 16.55 -30.09
C ALA A 19 15.13 16.75 -28.92
N CYS A 20 14.65 17.97 -28.69
CA CYS A 20 13.76 18.31 -27.57
C CYS A 20 12.32 18.66 -28.02
N GLY A 21 11.96 18.38 -29.28
CA GLY A 21 10.67 18.75 -29.87
C GLY A 21 9.71 17.58 -30.15
N GLY A 22 10.12 16.35 -29.84
CA GLY A 22 9.32 15.15 -30.06
C GLY A 22 9.18 14.34 -28.78
N SER A 23 8.64 14.95 -27.71
CA SER A 23 8.16 14.13 -26.62
C SER A 23 6.89 13.45 -27.12
N ALA A 24 6.98 12.15 -27.44
CA ALA A 24 5.83 11.30 -27.21
C ALA A 24 5.33 11.65 -25.80
N GLU A 25 4.04 11.94 -25.67
CA GLU A 25 3.41 12.15 -24.39
C GLU A 25 3.90 11.03 -23.47
N PRO A 26 4.62 11.32 -22.37
CA PRO A 26 5.19 10.28 -21.55
C PRO A 26 4.02 9.41 -21.14
N THR A 27 3.99 8.19 -21.70
CA THR A 27 2.97 7.22 -21.37
C THR A 27 3.29 6.84 -19.93
N MET A 28 2.68 7.57 -19.00
CA MET A 28 2.76 7.32 -17.58
C MET A 28 2.46 5.85 -17.39
N SER A 29 3.39 5.11 -16.78
CA SER A 29 3.15 3.71 -16.48
C SER A 29 1.96 3.64 -15.51
N ALA A 30 1.16 2.57 -15.59
CA ALA A 30 0.05 2.38 -14.67
C ALA A 30 0.52 2.41 -13.19
N ASP A 31 1.77 2.03 -12.95
CA ASP A 31 2.43 2.10 -11.64
C ASP A 31 2.68 3.56 -11.21
N ASP A 32 3.16 4.43 -12.09
CA ASP A 32 3.39 5.85 -11.76
C ASP A 32 2.08 6.60 -11.47
N ILE A 33 1.01 6.27 -12.19
CA ILE A 33 -0.34 6.81 -11.95
C ILE A 33 -0.84 6.34 -10.58
N SER A 34 -0.66 5.06 -10.25
CA SER A 34 -1.10 4.48 -8.98
C SER A 34 -0.32 5.07 -7.80
N ASN A 35 0.99 5.21 -7.93
CA ASN A 35 1.85 5.82 -6.91
C ASN A 35 1.49 7.29 -6.67
N THR A 36 1.20 8.04 -7.73
CA THR A 36 0.75 9.44 -7.62
C THR A 36 -0.63 9.54 -6.98
N ALA A 37 -1.54 8.62 -7.29
CA ALA A 37 -2.87 8.57 -6.68
C ALA A 37 -2.80 8.24 -5.18
N ILE A 38 -1.96 7.28 -4.78
CA ILE A 38 -1.73 6.95 -3.38
C ILE A 38 -1.14 8.16 -2.64
N ALA A 39 -0.13 8.83 -3.21
CA ALA A 39 0.48 10.02 -2.61
C ALA A 39 -0.56 11.14 -2.37
N ASN A 40 -1.44 11.40 -3.35
CA ASN A 40 -2.50 12.40 -3.20
C ASN A 40 -3.55 11.99 -2.16
N ALA A 41 -3.92 10.72 -2.07
CA ALA A 41 -4.86 10.23 -1.06
C ALA A 41 -4.33 10.42 0.36
N TRP A 42 -3.05 10.14 0.59
CA TRP A 42 -2.40 10.39 1.88
C TRP A 42 -2.43 11.88 2.26
N VAL A 43 -2.17 12.78 1.32
CA VAL A 43 -2.24 14.24 1.55
C VAL A 43 -3.63 14.67 2.01
N SER A 44 -4.69 14.19 1.35
CA SER A 44 -6.08 14.51 1.72
C SER A 44 -6.46 14.00 3.11
N ILE A 45 -6.02 12.81 3.50
CA ILE A 45 -6.25 12.26 4.85
C ILE A 45 -5.55 13.13 5.91
N THR A 46 -4.28 13.51 5.70
CA THR A 46 -3.57 14.38 6.64
C THR A 46 -4.22 15.75 6.82
N GLN A 47 -4.71 16.38 5.74
CA GLN A 47 -5.41 17.66 5.84
C GLN A 47 -6.71 17.55 6.64
N THR A 48 -7.42 16.43 6.51
CA THR A 48 -8.65 16.18 7.28
C THR A 48 -8.35 15.96 8.77
N GLN A 49 -7.24 15.29 9.09
CA GLN A 49 -6.83 15.07 10.48
C GLN A 49 -6.44 16.39 11.17
N ALA A 50 -5.81 17.33 10.45
CA ALA A 50 -5.49 18.65 10.97
C ALA A 50 -6.74 19.53 11.23
N ALA A 51 -7.87 19.21 10.60
CA ALA A 51 -9.14 19.91 10.78
C ALA A 51 -10.05 19.26 11.84
N MET A 52 -9.63 18.15 12.48
CA MET A 52 -10.39 17.61 13.60
C MET A 52 -10.38 18.60 14.77
N PRO A 53 -11.55 18.96 15.32
CA PRO A 53 -11.62 19.88 16.45
C PRO A 53 -10.91 19.26 17.66
N THR A 54 -9.71 19.74 17.94
CA THR A 54 -9.01 19.44 19.19
C THR A 54 -9.83 20.04 20.33
N ASN A 55 -10.18 19.20 21.32
CA ASN A 55 -10.88 19.62 22.54
C ASN A 55 -10.13 20.77 23.23
N THR A 56 -10.56 22.00 22.97
CA THR A 56 -10.13 23.17 23.72
C THR A 56 -10.65 23.02 25.15
N PRO A 57 -9.79 23.09 26.19
CA PRO A 57 -10.24 23.03 27.57
C PRO A 57 -11.25 24.14 27.85
N VAL A 58 -12.39 23.76 28.44
CA VAL A 58 -13.43 24.72 28.83
C VAL A 58 -12.84 25.64 29.91
N PRO A 59 -12.85 26.97 29.74
CA PRO A 59 -12.39 27.89 30.77
C PRO A 59 -13.31 27.82 32.01
N PRO A 60 -12.78 28.06 33.23
CA PRO A 60 -13.60 28.07 34.43
C PRO A 60 -14.63 29.19 34.39
N THR A 61 -15.84 28.86 34.87
CA THR A 61 -17.05 29.67 34.85
C THR A 61 -16.84 31.06 35.47
N LEU A 62 -16.99 32.12 34.68
CA LEU A 62 -17.06 33.50 35.16
C LEU A 62 -18.40 34.14 34.76
N THR A 63 -19.18 34.43 35.80
CA THR A 63 -20.08 35.58 36.04
C THR A 63 -20.75 36.29 34.85
N PHE A 64 -22.08 36.32 34.91
CA PHE A 64 -23.02 37.03 34.03
C PHE A 64 -22.57 38.43 33.58
N THR A 65 -22.44 38.62 32.26
CA THR A 65 -22.45 39.91 31.56
C THR A 65 -23.31 39.79 30.29
N PRO A 66 -24.08 40.81 29.89
CA PRO A 66 -25.00 40.71 28.76
C PRO A 66 -24.25 40.50 27.44
N GLN A 67 -24.72 39.51 26.69
CA GLN A 67 -24.19 38.98 25.44
C GLN A 67 -24.11 40.05 24.33
N PRO A 68 -22.98 40.24 23.63
CA PRO A 68 -22.95 41.05 22.43
C PRO A 68 -23.72 40.35 21.31
N THR A 69 -24.65 41.08 20.70
CA THR A 69 -25.42 40.64 19.53
C THR A 69 -24.48 40.30 18.38
N PHE A 70 -24.44 39.02 17.98
CA PHE A 70 -23.73 38.58 16.79
C PHE A 70 -24.36 39.23 15.55
N THR A 71 -23.59 40.11 14.89
CA THR A 71 -23.93 40.61 13.56
C THR A 71 -23.49 39.55 12.54
N PHE A 72 -24.43 39.06 11.73
CA PHE A 72 -24.13 38.07 10.70
C PHE A 72 -23.19 38.65 9.64
N VAL A 73 -22.02 38.01 9.47
CA VAL A 73 -21.08 38.26 8.37
C VAL A 73 -21.69 37.71 7.08
N PRO A 74 -21.55 38.38 5.91
CA PRO A 74 -22.08 37.88 4.65
C PRO A 74 -21.50 36.51 4.28
N THR A 75 -22.40 35.55 4.02
CA THR A 75 -22.10 34.21 3.54
C THR A 75 -21.26 34.28 2.26
N GLN A 76 -20.04 33.76 2.28
CA GLN A 76 -19.24 33.59 1.07
C GLN A 76 -19.96 32.62 0.10
N PRO A 77 -19.91 32.87 -1.22
CA PRO A 77 -20.47 31.95 -2.19
C PRO A 77 -19.73 30.61 -2.12
N ILE A 78 -20.51 29.54 -2.01
CA ILE A 78 -20.03 28.16 -2.15
C ILE A 78 -19.28 28.02 -3.48
N LEU A 79 -17.98 27.72 -3.42
CA LEU A 79 -17.23 27.29 -4.60
C LEU A 79 -17.88 26.01 -5.15
N PRO A 80 -17.99 25.83 -6.48
CA PRO A 80 -18.52 24.61 -7.05
C PRO A 80 -17.66 23.43 -6.60
N THR A 81 -18.28 22.52 -5.84
CA THR A 81 -17.68 21.24 -5.47
C THR A 81 -17.46 20.45 -6.76
N LEU A 82 -16.21 20.36 -7.22
CA LEU A 82 -15.85 19.45 -8.29
C LEU A 82 -16.20 18.03 -7.81
N THR A 83 -17.03 17.32 -8.58
CA THR A 83 -17.31 15.91 -8.31
C THR A 83 -15.97 15.17 -8.26
N PRO A 84 -15.70 14.37 -7.22
CA PRO A 84 -14.49 13.55 -7.18
C PRO A 84 -14.40 12.79 -8.49
N ALA A 85 -13.26 12.91 -9.18
CA ALA A 85 -13.01 12.08 -10.35
C ALA A 85 -13.22 10.62 -9.92
N ALA A 86 -14.00 9.87 -10.69
CA ALA A 86 -14.17 8.44 -10.44
C ALA A 86 -12.80 7.79 -10.56
N VAL A 87 -12.16 7.54 -9.41
CA VAL A 87 -10.93 6.77 -9.36
C VAL A 87 -11.34 5.35 -9.70
N VAL A 88 -10.99 4.89 -10.90
CA VAL A 88 -11.04 3.48 -11.21
C VAL A 88 -10.05 2.84 -10.24
N ALA A 89 -10.55 2.10 -9.25
CA ALA A 89 -9.68 1.36 -8.34
C ALA A 89 -8.71 0.56 -9.20
N ALA A 90 -7.41 0.62 -8.88
CA ALA A 90 -6.43 -0.26 -9.51
C ALA A 90 -7.02 -1.67 -9.47
N THR A 91 -7.06 -2.35 -10.61
CA THR A 91 -7.54 -3.73 -10.69
C THR A 91 -6.52 -4.58 -9.95
N GLN A 92 -6.70 -4.65 -8.64
CA GLN A 92 -5.97 -5.51 -7.73
C GLN A 92 -6.18 -6.94 -8.24
N GLY A 93 -5.09 -7.71 -8.37
CA GLY A 93 -5.16 -9.06 -8.91
C GLY A 93 -6.20 -9.88 -8.16
N GLU A 94 -6.79 -10.88 -8.83
CA GLU A 94 -7.88 -11.69 -8.28
C GLU A 94 -7.56 -12.26 -6.88
N CYS A 95 -6.27 -12.48 -6.60
CA CYS A 95 -5.74 -13.04 -5.35
C CYS A 95 -5.14 -12.03 -4.37
N ASP A 96 -5.05 -10.76 -4.74
CA ASP A 96 -4.48 -9.71 -3.90
C ASP A 96 -5.52 -9.10 -2.95
N GLN A 97 -6.73 -9.67 -2.90
CA GLN A 97 -7.83 -9.18 -2.07
C GLN A 97 -7.63 -9.54 -0.59
N PRO A 98 -8.08 -8.70 0.35
CA PRO A 98 -8.11 -9.08 1.75
C PRO A 98 -9.08 -10.26 1.96
N PRO A 99 -8.86 -11.07 3.00
CA PRO A 99 -9.76 -12.18 3.32
C PRO A 99 -11.18 -11.68 3.62
N PRO A 100 -12.23 -12.36 3.09
CA PRO A 100 -13.61 -11.99 3.36
C PRO A 100 -13.94 -12.22 4.84
N ALA A 101 -14.86 -11.41 5.38
CA ALA A 101 -15.29 -11.54 6.78
C ALA A 101 -15.92 -12.91 7.09
N GLN A 102 -16.54 -13.53 6.09
CA GLN A 102 -17.15 -14.86 6.17
C GLN A 102 -16.66 -15.69 4.98
N PRO A 103 -15.53 -16.40 5.14
CA PRO A 103 -15.02 -17.28 4.10
C PRO A 103 -15.99 -18.43 3.81
N LEU A 104 -16.22 -18.71 2.53
CA LEU A 104 -17.01 -19.83 2.03
C LEU A 104 -16.19 -21.12 1.93
N GLY A 105 -14.88 -20.97 1.73
CA GLY A 105 -13.92 -22.05 1.70
C GLY A 105 -13.60 -22.59 3.09
N GLU A 106 -13.04 -23.78 3.11
CA GLU A 106 -12.63 -24.44 4.33
C GLU A 106 -11.44 -23.71 4.96
N LEU A 107 -11.48 -23.54 6.28
CA LEU A 107 -10.38 -22.96 7.05
C LEU A 107 -9.44 -24.05 7.54
N ILE A 108 -8.15 -23.84 7.33
CA ILE A 108 -7.06 -24.72 7.77
C ILE A 108 -6.26 -24.05 8.89
N ASN A 109 -5.60 -24.85 9.72
CA ASN A 109 -4.75 -24.37 10.80
C ASN A 109 -3.32 -24.21 10.30
N VAL A 110 -2.72 -23.05 10.58
CA VAL A 110 -1.34 -22.74 10.21
C VAL A 110 -0.64 -22.13 11.41
N GLU A 111 0.62 -22.49 11.60
CA GLU A 111 1.50 -21.97 12.65
C GLU A 111 2.71 -21.30 12.00
N PHE A 112 2.85 -20.00 12.21
CA PHE A 112 3.97 -19.21 11.71
C PHE A 112 5.06 -19.11 12.77
N GLU A 113 6.23 -19.67 12.47
CA GLU A 113 7.42 -19.58 13.32
C GLU A 113 8.42 -18.58 12.72
N ASN A 114 8.73 -17.51 13.47
CA ASN A 114 9.70 -16.52 13.05
C ASN A 114 11.09 -16.81 13.65
N HIS A 115 12.01 -17.28 12.81
CA HIS A 115 13.43 -17.54 13.15
C HIS A 115 14.38 -16.46 12.59
N SER A 116 13.85 -15.34 12.08
CA SER A 116 14.65 -14.29 11.45
C SER A 116 15.42 -13.38 12.41
N GLU A 117 15.16 -13.49 13.73
CA GLU A 117 15.66 -12.58 14.78
C GLU A 117 15.19 -11.12 14.67
N GLY A 118 14.32 -10.79 13.70
CA GLY A 118 13.69 -9.48 13.53
C GLY A 118 12.17 -9.54 13.64
N ILE A 119 11.51 -8.39 13.48
CA ILE A 119 10.05 -8.30 13.32
C ILE A 119 9.72 -8.53 11.84
N VAL A 120 8.78 -9.41 11.54
CA VAL A 120 8.38 -9.75 10.17
C VAL A 120 7.04 -9.11 9.84
N ASN A 121 7.00 -8.31 8.79
CA ASN A 121 5.75 -7.97 8.09
C ASN A 121 5.58 -8.99 6.97
N LEU A 122 4.67 -9.94 7.14
CA LEU A 122 4.45 -11.06 6.24
C LEU A 122 3.22 -10.78 5.36
N ALA A 123 3.40 -10.82 4.04
CA ALA A 123 2.33 -11.01 3.07
C ALA A 123 2.29 -12.50 2.69
N PHE A 124 1.11 -13.12 2.85
CA PHE A 124 0.89 -14.53 2.61
C PHE A 124 -0.32 -14.70 1.70
N GLY A 125 -0.04 -14.78 0.40
CA GLY A 125 -1.04 -14.69 -0.65
C GLY A 125 -1.33 -16.03 -1.30
N MET A 126 -2.59 -16.24 -1.69
CA MET A 126 -2.95 -17.37 -2.52
C MET A 126 -2.40 -17.16 -3.94
N ASN A 127 -1.88 -18.22 -4.54
CA ASN A 127 -1.39 -18.21 -5.93
C ASN A 127 -2.53 -18.43 -6.94
N SER A 128 -3.64 -19.02 -6.51
CA SER A 128 -4.79 -19.32 -7.36
C SER A 128 -6.07 -19.41 -6.53
N PRO A 129 -7.25 -19.07 -7.09
CA PRO A 129 -8.52 -19.18 -6.37
C PRO A 129 -8.81 -20.61 -5.88
N ASN A 130 -9.48 -20.72 -4.73
CA ASN A 130 -9.98 -21.99 -4.22
C ASN A 130 -11.21 -22.49 -4.99
N ALA A 131 -11.75 -23.65 -4.61
CA ALA A 131 -12.95 -24.24 -5.24
C ALA A 131 -14.22 -23.36 -5.13
N LYS A 132 -14.23 -22.37 -4.23
CA LYS A 132 -15.30 -21.37 -4.06
C LYS A 132 -15.01 -20.05 -4.76
N LYS A 133 -13.95 -19.98 -5.58
CA LYS A 133 -13.47 -18.78 -6.27
C LYS A 133 -13.03 -17.67 -5.32
N GLU A 134 -12.65 -18.01 -4.10
CA GLU A 134 -12.02 -17.05 -3.19
C GLU A 134 -10.52 -17.10 -3.40
N CYS A 135 -9.89 -15.94 -3.51
CA CYS A 135 -8.45 -15.82 -3.56
C CYS A 135 -8.03 -14.60 -2.76
N VAL A 136 -7.16 -14.80 -1.77
CA VAL A 136 -6.92 -13.79 -0.74
C VAL A 136 -5.45 -13.70 -0.38
N THR A 137 -5.05 -12.53 0.12
CA THR A 137 -3.75 -12.29 0.73
C THR A 137 -3.91 -11.87 2.18
N TYR A 138 -3.27 -12.63 3.06
CA TYR A 138 -3.20 -12.33 4.48
C TYR A 138 -1.97 -11.50 4.79
N SER A 139 -2.12 -10.57 5.74
CA SER A 139 -1.02 -9.76 6.25
C SER A 139 -0.85 -10.01 7.75
N TYR A 140 0.36 -10.36 8.17
CA TYR A 140 0.69 -10.60 9.57
C TYR A 140 1.89 -9.77 10.00
N VAL A 141 1.90 -9.36 11.26
CA VAL A 141 3.08 -8.78 11.91
C VAL A 141 3.53 -9.76 12.98
N LEU A 142 4.68 -10.39 12.76
CA LEU A 142 5.24 -11.40 13.65
C LEU A 142 6.37 -10.79 14.47
N GLY A 143 6.32 -10.96 15.79
CA GLY A 143 7.35 -10.48 16.70
C GLY A 143 8.66 -11.26 16.56
N LYS A 144 9.75 -10.74 17.13
CA LYS A 144 11.04 -11.43 17.14
C LYS A 144 10.93 -12.79 17.83
N ALA A 145 11.44 -13.86 17.19
CA ALA A 145 11.43 -15.21 17.73
C ALA A 145 10.02 -15.70 18.14
N SER A 146 8.98 -15.19 17.49
CA SER A 146 7.60 -15.49 17.85
C SER A 146 7.07 -16.71 17.13
N ASN A 147 6.08 -17.33 17.75
CA ASN A 147 5.23 -18.33 17.13
C ASN A 147 3.77 -17.82 17.15
N THR A 148 3.06 -17.89 16.03
CA THR A 148 1.68 -17.40 15.88
C THR A 148 0.84 -18.38 15.09
N ALA A 149 -0.20 -18.91 15.72
CA ALA A 149 -1.21 -19.73 15.05
C ALA A 149 -2.29 -18.85 14.42
N ALA A 150 -2.73 -19.22 13.22
CA ALA A 150 -3.82 -18.57 12.50
C ALA A 150 -4.69 -19.61 11.78
N LYS A 151 -5.93 -19.21 11.47
CA LYS A 151 -6.79 -19.93 10.54
C LYS A 151 -6.85 -19.19 9.23
N ILE A 152 -6.55 -19.88 8.13
CA ILE A 152 -6.57 -19.32 6.78
C ILE A 152 -7.40 -20.19 5.86
N LEU A 153 -7.80 -19.68 4.70
CA LEU A 153 -8.45 -20.46 3.66
C LEU A 153 -7.54 -21.60 3.17
N GLY A 154 -8.11 -22.77 2.88
CA GLY A 154 -7.40 -23.85 2.20
C GLY A 154 -7.01 -23.43 0.78
N GLY A 155 -5.75 -23.62 0.41
CA GLY A 155 -5.22 -23.09 -0.85
C GLY A 155 -3.73 -23.37 -1.08
N CYS A 156 -3.22 -22.84 -2.17
CA CYS A 156 -1.79 -22.85 -2.49
C CYS A 156 -1.24 -21.44 -2.37
N TYR A 157 -0.20 -21.28 -1.56
CA TYR A 157 0.26 -19.97 -1.09
C TYR A 157 1.68 -19.65 -1.54
N TRP A 158 1.93 -18.36 -1.76
CA TRP A 158 3.26 -17.77 -1.79
C TRP A 158 3.46 -16.93 -0.52
N GLY A 159 4.71 -16.75 -0.11
CA GLY A 159 5.07 -15.94 1.05
C GLY A 159 6.09 -14.87 0.68
N TYR A 160 5.91 -13.67 1.22
CA TYR A 160 6.86 -12.57 1.14
C TYR A 160 6.91 -11.84 2.48
N GLY A 161 8.09 -11.79 3.12
CA GLY A 161 8.27 -11.14 4.42
C GLY A 161 9.31 -10.02 4.37
N TRP A 162 8.96 -8.85 4.88
CA TRP A 162 9.92 -7.78 5.17
C TRP A 162 10.34 -7.87 6.63
N ILE A 163 11.64 -8.00 6.86
CA ILE A 163 12.20 -8.26 8.18
C ILE A 163 12.93 -7.00 8.65
N THR A 164 12.47 -6.45 9.76
CA THR A 164 13.10 -5.30 10.42
C THR A 164 13.85 -5.78 11.65
N GLY A 165 15.12 -5.42 11.76
CA GLY A 165 15.99 -5.76 12.89
C GLY A 165 17.36 -5.11 12.69
N ASP A 166 18.37 -5.58 13.44
CA ASP A 166 19.75 -5.06 13.34
C ASP A 166 20.31 -5.11 11.91
N LYS A 167 19.90 -6.14 11.16
CA LYS A 167 20.16 -6.28 9.73
C LYS A 167 18.82 -6.52 9.01
N PRO A 168 18.25 -5.52 8.33
CA PRO A 168 17.02 -5.71 7.60
C PRO A 168 17.23 -6.72 6.45
N SER A 169 16.21 -7.52 6.18
CA SER A 169 16.26 -8.57 5.17
C SER A 169 14.87 -8.83 4.58
N VAL A 170 14.81 -9.66 3.55
CA VAL A 170 13.57 -10.05 2.88
C VAL A 170 13.56 -11.56 2.73
N ALA A 171 12.50 -12.19 3.25
CA ALA A 171 12.27 -13.62 3.11
C ALA A 171 11.20 -13.89 2.05
N ARG A 172 11.39 -14.95 1.26
CA ARG A 172 10.45 -15.34 0.19
C ARG A 172 10.30 -16.85 0.15
N SER A 173 9.14 -17.35 -0.30
CA SER A 173 8.98 -18.78 -0.61
C SER A 173 9.73 -19.22 -1.88
N GLY A 174 10.24 -18.26 -2.68
CA GLY A 174 10.97 -18.52 -3.90
C GLY A 174 10.08 -19.16 -4.97
N SER A 175 10.56 -20.24 -5.59
CA SER A 175 9.77 -21.03 -6.57
C SER A 175 8.85 -22.06 -5.91
N VAL A 176 8.86 -22.18 -4.58
CA VAL A 176 8.02 -23.12 -3.85
C VAL A 176 6.66 -22.49 -3.59
N ILE A 177 5.62 -23.22 -3.98
CA ILE A 177 4.23 -22.89 -3.66
C ILE A 177 3.76 -23.81 -2.54
N LEU A 178 3.27 -23.20 -1.47
CA LEU A 178 2.91 -23.85 -0.22
C LEU A 178 1.43 -24.28 -0.27
N CYS A 179 1.15 -25.50 -0.71
CA CYS A 179 -0.23 -26.01 -0.82
C CYS A 179 -0.72 -26.70 0.46
N MET A 180 -1.76 -26.14 1.07
CA MET A 180 -2.35 -26.59 2.33
C MET A 180 -3.86 -26.75 2.14
N LYS A 181 -4.35 -27.97 2.33
CA LYS A 181 -5.75 -28.33 2.00
C LYS A 181 -6.44 -29.17 3.06
N ASP A 182 -5.69 -29.77 3.99
CA ASP A 182 -6.27 -30.63 5.02
C ASP A 182 -6.55 -29.80 6.30
N PRO A 183 -7.83 -29.66 6.71
CA PRO A 183 -8.19 -28.93 7.93
C PRO A 183 -7.77 -29.65 9.22
N ASN A 184 -7.47 -30.95 9.15
CA ASN A 184 -7.13 -31.76 10.32
C ASN A 184 -5.63 -31.72 10.66
N VAL A 185 -4.83 -31.06 9.82
CA VAL A 185 -3.40 -30.89 10.00
C VAL A 185 -3.12 -29.42 10.34
N THR A 186 -2.18 -29.21 11.27
CA THR A 186 -1.57 -27.89 11.47
C THR A 186 -0.32 -27.81 10.60
N TYR A 187 -0.31 -26.88 9.66
CA TYR A 187 0.84 -26.65 8.80
C TYR A 187 1.83 -25.69 9.48
N HIS A 188 3.09 -26.07 9.57
CA HIS A 188 4.14 -25.25 10.17
C HIS A 188 4.90 -24.50 9.08
N ILE A 189 4.92 -23.17 9.19
CA ILE A 189 5.58 -22.26 8.26
C ILE A 189 6.76 -21.62 8.98
N GLU A 190 7.96 -21.96 8.55
CA GLU A 190 9.19 -21.41 9.09
C GLU A 190 9.65 -20.20 8.28
N ILE A 191 9.91 -19.09 8.96
CA ILE A 191 10.37 -17.84 8.35
C ILE A 191 11.78 -17.54 8.87
N THR A 192 12.76 -17.60 7.96
CA THR A 192 14.15 -17.25 8.23
C THR A 192 14.46 -15.85 7.69
N LYS A 193 15.74 -15.43 7.71
CA LYS A 193 16.16 -14.14 7.15
C LYS A 193 15.97 -14.04 5.62
N GLU A 194 15.98 -15.17 4.92
CA GLU A 194 16.03 -15.21 3.45
C GLU A 194 14.92 -16.06 2.83
N SER A 195 14.31 -16.97 3.60
CA SER A 195 13.36 -17.95 3.06
C SER A 195 12.13 -18.18 3.94
N ILE A 196 11.05 -18.61 3.29
CA ILE A 196 9.79 -19.05 3.92
C ILE A 196 9.52 -20.48 3.45
N ASN A 197 9.51 -21.45 4.36
CA ASN A 197 9.47 -22.87 4.03
C ASN A 197 8.39 -23.63 4.80
N PHE A 198 7.97 -24.78 4.25
CA PHE A 198 7.29 -25.81 5.05
C PHE A 198 8.28 -26.53 5.96
N LYS A 199 7.80 -26.89 7.14
CA LYS A 199 8.50 -27.72 8.11
C LYS A 199 7.78 -29.03 8.32
#